data_AF-A0A5V9HGX6-F1
#
_entry.id   AF-A0A5V9HGX6-F1
#
_cell.length_a   1.000
_cell.length_b   1.000
_cell.length_c   1.000
_cell.angle_alpha   90.00
_cell.angle_beta   90.00
_cell.angle_gamma   90.00
#
_symmetry.space_group_name_H-M   'P 1'
#
loop_
_entity.id
_entity.type
_entity.pdbx_description
1 polymer ?
#
loop_
_entity_poly.entity_id
_entity_poly.type
_entity_poly.pdbx_seq_one_letter_code
_entity_poly.pdbx_strand_id
1 'polypeptide(L)'
;MHLEEGDLRALERAVELLEQDTITETLTQLVGTPIDYLMSKLPKGAEEQIYSLVEKSLHKAADAALWSLDNEPNRIASTKTNKFFAAVSGAIGGAFGFSALAIELPVSTTIMLRSIADIARSEGFELDNIDTKLACLEVFSLGGPSDDDDAANTAYYATRSLTAEIVQDLSKEISNIAVKNASSVQTGKWLASLIEKVATRFGIVITEKMAAQVVPVIGALTGATLNTMFTDYYQDMARGHFIVKRLEKKYGNELIKAEYIKISSKLTNS
;
A
#
# COMPACT_ATOMS: atom_id res chain seq x y z
N MET A 1 -5.97 29.49 9.95
CA MET A 1 -4.89 29.29 8.96
C MET A 1 -5.57 28.80 7.69
N HIS A 2 -5.22 29.33 6.52
CA HIS A 2 -5.84 28.93 5.24
C HIS A 2 -4.76 28.29 4.37
N LEU A 3 -5.11 27.22 3.63
CA LEU A 3 -4.18 26.59 2.69
C LEU A 3 -3.94 27.52 1.50
N GLU A 4 -2.75 27.47 0.93
CA GLU A 4 -2.49 28.08 -0.37
C GLU A 4 -3.31 27.36 -1.46
N GLU A 5 -3.73 28.06 -2.51
CA GLU A 5 -4.58 27.50 -3.56
C GLU A 5 -3.96 26.28 -4.27
N GLY A 6 -2.64 26.27 -4.44
CA GLY A 6 -1.92 25.11 -4.98
C GLY A 6 -1.96 23.90 -4.05
N ASP A 7 -1.87 24.14 -2.74
CA ASP A 7 -1.87 23.10 -1.72
C ASP A 7 -3.29 22.57 -1.44
N LEU A 8 -4.31 23.42 -1.57
CA LEU A 8 -5.71 22.99 -1.54
C LEU A 8 -6.01 22.06 -2.72
N ARG A 9 -5.61 22.42 -3.95
CA ARG A 9 -5.77 21.56 -5.13
C ARG A 9 -5.00 20.26 -5.01
N ALA A 10 -3.81 20.29 -4.40
CA ALA A 10 -3.06 19.08 -4.11
C ALA A 10 -3.81 18.19 -3.11
N LEU A 11 -4.41 18.77 -2.07
CA LEU A 11 -5.23 18.05 -1.09
C LEU A 11 -6.48 17.45 -1.74
N GLU A 12 -7.18 18.19 -2.59
CA GLU A 12 -8.33 17.70 -3.36
C GLU A 12 -7.96 16.47 -4.20
N ARG A 13 -6.85 16.57 -4.95
CA ARG A 13 -6.32 15.43 -5.70
C ARG A 13 -5.96 14.26 -4.79
N ALA A 14 -5.38 14.51 -3.61
CA ALA A 14 -5.05 13.45 -2.68
C ALA A 14 -6.30 12.73 -2.18
N VAL A 15 -7.38 13.48 -1.89
CA VAL A 15 -8.67 12.91 -1.49
C VAL A 15 -9.25 12.06 -2.62
N GLU A 16 -9.28 12.56 -3.85
CA GLU A 16 -9.75 11.79 -5.02
C GLU A 16 -8.98 10.46 -5.20
N LEU A 17 -7.67 10.47 -4.98
CA LEU A 17 -6.84 9.28 -5.11
C LEU A 17 -7.01 8.29 -3.95
N LEU A 18 -7.30 8.78 -2.73
CA LEU A 18 -7.38 7.96 -1.52
C LEU A 18 -8.79 7.44 -1.23
N GLU A 19 -9.81 8.13 -1.70
CA GLU A 19 -11.23 7.78 -1.52
C GLU A 19 -11.83 7.14 -2.78
N GLN A 20 -10.99 6.67 -3.72
CA GLN A 20 -11.42 5.89 -4.87
C GLN A 20 -11.94 4.50 -4.47
N ASP A 21 -12.62 3.81 -5.40
CA ASP A 21 -13.04 2.41 -5.24
C ASP A 21 -11.90 1.55 -4.69
N THR A 22 -12.24 0.68 -3.74
CA THR A 22 -11.30 -0.31 -3.21
C THR A 22 -10.81 -1.24 -4.31
N ILE A 23 -9.68 -1.88 -4.07
CA ILE A 23 -9.14 -2.87 -5.01
C ILE A 23 -10.09 -4.07 -5.17
N THR A 24 -10.83 -4.42 -4.12
CA THR A 24 -11.86 -5.47 -4.11
C THR A 24 -13.04 -5.12 -5.00
N GLU A 25 -13.52 -3.87 -4.95
CA GLU A 25 -14.59 -3.37 -5.81
C GLU A 25 -14.13 -3.34 -7.28
N THR A 26 -12.91 -2.83 -7.53
CA THR A 26 -12.32 -2.80 -8.87
C THR A 26 -12.17 -4.21 -9.44
N LEU A 27 -11.73 -5.19 -8.63
CA LEU A 27 -11.66 -6.60 -9.02
C LEU A 27 -13.04 -7.18 -9.34
N THR A 28 -14.05 -6.88 -8.51
CA THR A 28 -15.43 -7.31 -8.73
C THR A 28 -16.00 -6.75 -10.03
N GLN A 29 -15.76 -5.46 -10.32
CA GLN A 29 -16.17 -4.81 -11.56
C GLN A 29 -15.47 -5.43 -12.78
N LEU A 30 -14.18 -5.74 -12.67
CA LEU A 30 -13.38 -6.33 -13.74
C LEU A 30 -13.82 -7.77 -14.06
N VAL A 31 -14.02 -8.59 -13.03
CA VAL A 31 -14.32 -10.02 -13.18
C VAL A 31 -15.83 -10.27 -13.37
N GLY A 32 -16.67 -9.38 -12.87
CA GLY A 32 -18.14 -9.46 -12.95
C GLY A 32 -18.78 -10.45 -11.99
N THR A 33 -17.98 -11.14 -11.16
CA THR A 33 -18.47 -12.03 -10.10
C THR A 33 -18.04 -11.51 -8.73
N PRO A 34 -18.91 -11.57 -7.70
CA PRO A 34 -18.54 -11.17 -6.35
C PRO A 34 -17.29 -11.89 -5.86
N ILE A 35 -16.36 -11.14 -5.26
CA ILE A 35 -15.08 -11.70 -4.79
C ILE A 35 -15.29 -12.75 -3.71
N ASP A 36 -16.26 -12.59 -2.81
CA ASP A 36 -16.63 -13.59 -1.80
C ASP A 36 -16.96 -14.96 -2.40
N TYR A 37 -17.65 -14.96 -3.54
CA TYR A 37 -17.97 -16.19 -4.25
C TYR A 37 -16.70 -16.86 -4.77
N LEU A 38 -15.75 -16.10 -5.34
CA LEU A 38 -14.48 -16.65 -5.82
C LEU A 38 -13.60 -17.14 -4.67
N MET A 39 -13.57 -16.41 -3.55
CA MET A 39 -12.86 -16.79 -2.33
C MET A 39 -13.37 -18.13 -1.80
N SER A 40 -14.70 -18.36 -1.83
CA SER A 40 -15.29 -19.65 -1.44
C SER A 40 -14.84 -20.85 -2.30
N LYS A 41 -14.23 -20.60 -3.47
CA LYS A 41 -13.70 -21.63 -4.37
C LYS A 41 -12.22 -21.92 -4.16
N LEU A 42 -11.52 -21.15 -3.33
CA LEU A 42 -10.12 -21.42 -3.03
C LEU A 42 -9.98 -22.76 -2.28
N PRO A 43 -8.89 -23.51 -2.55
CA PRO A 43 -8.64 -24.75 -1.84
C PRO A 43 -8.35 -24.48 -0.35
N LYS A 44 -8.74 -25.42 0.52
CA LYS A 44 -8.49 -25.31 1.96
C LYS A 44 -6.99 -25.15 2.24
N GLY A 45 -6.62 -24.18 3.06
CA GLY A 45 -5.23 -23.87 3.42
C GLY A 45 -4.48 -22.95 2.44
N ALA A 46 -5.10 -22.54 1.32
CA ALA A 46 -4.49 -21.60 0.39
C ALA A 46 -4.26 -20.23 1.03
N GLU A 47 -5.23 -19.76 1.82
CA GLU A 47 -5.16 -18.47 2.51
C GLU A 47 -3.94 -18.38 3.44
N GLU A 48 -3.73 -19.37 4.32
CA GLU A 48 -2.57 -19.42 5.23
C GLU A 48 -1.23 -19.44 4.46
N GLN A 49 -1.16 -20.19 3.36
CA GLN A 49 0.03 -20.20 2.50
C GLN A 49 0.28 -18.85 1.84
N ILE A 50 -0.78 -18.18 1.37
CA ILE A 50 -0.71 -16.85 0.76
C ILE A 50 -0.22 -15.84 1.80
N TYR A 51 -0.78 -15.84 3.01
CA TYR A 51 -0.32 -14.96 4.10
C TYR A 51 1.16 -15.11 4.38
N SER A 52 1.66 -16.35 4.55
CA SER A 52 3.09 -16.59 4.78
C SER A 52 3.97 -16.13 3.61
N LEU A 53 3.50 -16.29 2.37
CA LEU A 53 4.21 -15.79 1.20
C LEU A 53 4.22 -14.26 1.14
N VAL A 54 3.11 -13.61 1.48
CA VAL A 54 2.97 -12.15 1.49
C VAL A 54 3.90 -11.54 2.53
N GLU A 55 3.94 -12.07 3.75
CA GLU A 55 4.86 -11.61 4.80
C GLU A 55 6.32 -11.70 4.34
N LYS A 56 6.75 -12.85 3.81
CA LYS A 56 8.10 -13.05 3.25
C LYS A 56 8.39 -12.11 2.07
N SER A 57 7.40 -11.86 1.24
CA SER A 57 7.50 -10.98 0.07
C SER A 57 7.70 -9.54 0.50
N LEU A 58 6.96 -9.06 1.51
CA LEU A 58 7.11 -7.73 2.07
C LEU A 58 8.48 -7.55 2.73
N HIS A 59 8.97 -8.54 3.47
CA HIS A 59 10.34 -8.53 4.00
C HIS A 59 11.38 -8.38 2.90
N LYS A 60 11.32 -9.26 1.90
CA LYS A 60 12.28 -9.25 0.79
C LYS A 60 12.17 -7.97 -0.04
N ALA A 61 10.96 -7.47 -0.26
CA ALA A 61 10.72 -6.23 -0.96
C ALA A 61 11.24 -5.05 -0.16
N ALA A 62 11.06 -4.99 1.15
CA ALA A 62 11.58 -3.91 1.98
C ALA A 62 13.12 -3.86 1.91
N ASP A 63 13.77 -5.02 2.09
CA ASP A 63 15.23 -5.16 1.96
C ASP A 63 15.72 -4.76 0.56
N ALA A 64 15.04 -5.20 -0.49
CA ALA A 64 15.44 -4.94 -1.85
C ALA A 64 15.09 -3.51 -2.32
N ALA A 65 13.92 -2.97 -2.01
CA ALA A 65 13.45 -1.70 -2.58
C ALA A 65 13.88 -0.51 -1.73
N LEU A 66 13.75 -0.57 -0.40
CA LEU A 66 14.00 0.57 0.49
C LEU A 66 15.47 0.72 0.88
N TRP A 67 16.29 -0.31 0.66
CA TRP A 67 17.72 -0.29 0.99
C TRP A 67 18.65 -0.39 -0.23
N SER A 68 18.13 -0.58 -1.45
CA SER A 68 18.93 -0.56 -2.69
C SER A 68 18.67 0.61 -3.63
N LEU A 69 17.74 1.52 -3.29
CA LEU A 69 17.48 2.72 -4.09
C LEU A 69 18.57 3.77 -3.83
N ASP A 70 19.27 4.18 -4.90
CA ASP A 70 20.12 5.37 -4.86
C ASP A 70 19.26 6.61 -4.59
N ASN A 71 19.59 7.33 -3.51
CA ASN A 71 18.86 8.50 -3.05
C ASN A 71 19.27 9.75 -3.85
N GLU A 72 18.89 9.80 -5.13
CA GLU A 72 19.00 11.01 -5.96
C GLU A 72 17.76 11.89 -5.82
N PRO A 73 17.84 13.06 -5.15
CA PRO A 73 16.68 13.94 -4.96
C PRO A 73 16.16 14.51 -6.30
N ASN A 74 14.86 14.79 -6.39
CA ASN A 74 14.20 15.48 -7.52
C ASN A 74 14.15 14.76 -8.89
N ARG A 75 14.41 13.45 -8.95
CA ARG A 75 14.19 12.67 -10.17
C ARG A 75 12.73 12.25 -10.30
N ILE A 76 12.14 12.49 -11.47
CA ILE A 76 10.75 12.13 -11.81
C ILE A 76 10.52 10.63 -11.57
N ALA A 77 9.42 10.28 -10.89
CA ALA A 77 9.05 8.90 -10.61
C ALA A 77 8.86 8.09 -11.92
N SER A 78 9.52 6.94 -12.03
CA SER A 78 9.50 6.08 -13.23
C SER A 78 8.27 5.15 -13.27
N THR A 79 7.10 5.74 -13.08
CA THR A 79 5.81 5.03 -12.94
C THR A 79 5.49 4.11 -14.12
N LYS A 80 5.77 4.53 -15.35
CA LYS A 80 5.55 3.72 -16.57
C LYS A 80 6.45 2.47 -16.64
N THR A 81 7.70 2.59 -16.20
CA THR A 81 8.65 1.48 -16.18
C THR A 81 8.25 0.43 -15.15
N ASN A 82 7.83 0.87 -13.96
CA ASN A 82 7.35 -0.02 -12.91
C ASN A 82 6.07 -0.76 -13.35
N LYS A 83 5.11 -0.06 -13.99
CA LYS A 83 3.92 -0.68 -14.59
C LYS A 83 4.28 -1.74 -15.64
N PHE A 84 5.27 -1.47 -16.50
CA PHE A 84 5.73 -2.45 -17.49
C PHE A 84 6.30 -3.71 -16.84
N PHE A 85 7.18 -3.57 -15.84
CA PHE A 85 7.73 -4.73 -15.13
C PHE A 85 6.66 -5.48 -14.33
N ALA A 86 5.67 -4.78 -13.77
CA ALA A 86 4.52 -5.41 -13.13
C ALA A 86 3.69 -6.22 -14.13
N ALA A 87 3.42 -5.65 -15.32
CA ALA A 87 2.72 -6.36 -16.39
C ALA A 87 3.48 -7.62 -16.84
N VAL A 88 4.81 -7.55 -16.98
CA VAL A 88 5.66 -8.70 -17.33
C VAL A 88 5.66 -9.76 -16.22
N SER A 89 5.82 -9.35 -14.95
CA SER A 89 5.72 -10.25 -13.79
C SER A 89 4.37 -10.95 -13.74
N GLY A 90 3.31 -10.19 -14.02
CA GLY A 90 1.96 -10.71 -14.08
C GLY A 90 1.70 -11.64 -15.24
N ALA A 91 2.30 -11.40 -16.40
CA ALA A 91 2.23 -12.31 -17.54
C ALA A 91 2.82 -13.68 -17.20
N ILE A 92 3.94 -13.69 -16.49
CA ILE A 92 4.58 -14.94 -16.04
C ILE A 92 3.71 -15.62 -14.97
N GLY A 93 3.25 -14.89 -13.95
CA GLY A 93 2.36 -15.43 -12.92
C GLY A 93 1.06 -16.02 -13.48
N GLY A 94 0.40 -15.28 -14.38
CA GLY A 94 -0.84 -15.71 -15.03
C GLY A 94 -0.67 -16.89 -15.99
N ALA A 95 0.52 -17.11 -16.56
CA ALA A 95 0.79 -18.27 -17.42
C ALA A 95 1.00 -19.59 -16.65
N PHE A 96 1.55 -19.50 -15.43
CA PHE A 96 1.89 -20.66 -14.59
C PHE A 96 0.95 -20.84 -13.38
N GLY A 97 0.01 -19.91 -13.17
CA GLY A 97 -1.01 -19.96 -12.11
C GLY A 97 -0.41 -20.03 -10.70
N PHE A 98 -1.08 -20.75 -9.80
CA PHE A 98 -0.69 -20.88 -8.39
C PHE A 98 0.74 -21.40 -8.18
N SER A 99 1.31 -22.15 -9.14
CA SER A 99 2.67 -22.67 -9.04
C SER A 99 3.76 -21.60 -9.13
N ALA A 100 3.46 -20.45 -9.74
CA ALA A 100 4.39 -19.32 -9.84
C ALA A 100 4.29 -18.32 -8.69
N LEU A 101 3.35 -18.50 -7.76
CA LEU A 101 3.06 -17.55 -6.69
C LEU A 101 4.29 -17.21 -5.83
N ALA A 102 5.10 -18.23 -5.52
CA ALA A 102 6.32 -18.08 -4.70
C ALA A 102 7.40 -17.20 -5.35
N ILE A 103 7.31 -16.96 -6.66
CA ILE A 103 8.22 -16.09 -7.40
C ILE A 103 7.51 -14.78 -7.76
N GLU A 104 6.26 -14.85 -8.20
CA GLU A 104 5.49 -13.68 -8.64
C GLU A 104 5.22 -12.71 -7.50
N LEU A 105 4.88 -13.18 -6.30
CA LEU A 105 4.56 -12.30 -5.18
C LEU A 105 5.77 -11.48 -4.73
N PRO A 106 6.96 -12.06 -4.45
CA PRO A 106 8.12 -11.27 -4.07
C PRO A 106 8.53 -10.26 -5.15
N VAL A 107 8.44 -10.65 -6.43
CA VAL A 107 8.84 -9.77 -7.55
C VAL A 107 7.87 -8.62 -7.72
N SER A 108 6.56 -8.90 -7.81
CA SER A 108 5.52 -7.87 -7.95
C SER A 108 5.50 -6.93 -6.75
N THR A 109 5.60 -7.47 -5.52
CA THR A 109 5.68 -6.67 -4.28
C THR A 109 6.90 -5.76 -4.27
N THR A 110 8.06 -6.24 -4.73
CA THR A 110 9.27 -5.40 -4.86
C THR A 110 9.08 -4.28 -5.87
N ILE A 111 8.46 -4.57 -7.02
CA ILE A 111 8.17 -3.56 -8.06
C ILE A 111 7.20 -2.50 -7.53
N MET A 112 6.14 -2.92 -6.85
CA MET A 112 5.17 -2.01 -6.22
C MET A 112 5.82 -1.14 -5.16
N LEU A 113 6.57 -1.73 -4.21
CA LEU A 113 7.24 -0.98 -3.16
C LEU A 113 8.30 -0.02 -3.72
N ARG A 114 9.04 -0.41 -4.76
CA ARG A 114 9.95 0.48 -5.48
C ARG A 114 9.20 1.65 -6.11
N SER A 115 8.04 1.38 -6.69
CA SER A 115 7.20 2.43 -7.26
C SER A 115 6.65 3.40 -6.20
N ILE A 116 6.27 2.88 -5.03
CA ILE A 116 5.82 3.69 -3.89
C ILE A 116 6.98 4.58 -3.40
N ALA A 117 8.18 4.02 -3.24
CA ALA A 117 9.37 4.77 -2.85
C ALA A 117 9.74 5.86 -3.88
N ASP A 118 9.66 5.56 -5.17
CA ASP A 118 9.85 6.56 -6.22
C ASP A 118 8.85 7.73 -6.12
N ILE A 119 7.60 7.45 -5.74
CA ILE A 119 6.57 8.48 -5.52
C ILE A 119 6.87 9.29 -4.28
N ALA A 120 7.19 8.65 -3.15
CA ALA A 120 7.60 9.32 -1.91
C ALA A 120 8.72 10.33 -2.18
N ARG A 121 9.75 9.89 -2.91
CA ARG A 121 10.86 10.74 -3.32
C ARG A 121 10.42 11.90 -4.22
N SER A 122 9.50 11.66 -5.16
CA SER A 122 8.97 12.72 -6.03
C SER A 122 8.15 13.78 -5.30
N GLU A 123 7.56 13.43 -4.15
CA GLU A 123 6.91 14.36 -3.22
C GLU A 123 7.90 14.99 -2.22
N GLY A 124 9.21 14.76 -2.39
CA GLY A 124 10.26 15.40 -1.61
C GLY A 124 10.61 14.70 -0.30
N PHE A 125 10.24 13.42 -0.13
CA PHE A 125 10.66 12.61 1.02
C PHE A 125 12.01 11.93 0.76
N GLU A 126 12.90 11.97 1.76
CA GLU A 126 14.18 11.29 1.70
C GLU A 126 14.02 9.80 2.00
N LEU A 127 14.51 8.93 1.12
CA LEU A 127 14.36 7.48 1.27
C LEU A 127 15.27 6.90 2.36
N ASP A 128 16.31 7.61 2.78
CA ASP A 128 17.17 7.19 3.91
C ASP A 128 16.50 7.40 5.27
N ASN A 129 15.46 8.24 5.34
CA ASN A 129 14.71 8.43 6.57
C ASN A 129 13.83 7.20 6.85
N ILE A 130 13.96 6.65 8.05
CA ILE A 130 13.15 5.53 8.52
C ILE A 130 11.64 5.86 8.46
N ASP A 131 11.24 7.09 8.78
CA ASP A 131 9.84 7.55 8.71
C ASP A 131 9.27 7.41 7.29
N THR A 132 10.08 7.72 6.27
CA THR A 132 9.70 7.57 4.86
C THR A 132 9.57 6.09 4.48
N LYS A 133 10.51 5.25 4.93
CA LYS A 133 10.50 3.81 4.65
C LYS A 133 9.24 3.13 5.18
N LEU A 134 8.79 3.52 6.38
CA LEU A 134 7.57 2.96 6.96
C LEU A 134 6.34 3.52 6.29
N ALA A 135 6.33 4.80 5.93
CA ALA A 135 5.24 5.38 5.15
C ALA A 135 5.08 4.65 3.80
N CYS A 136 6.18 4.19 3.20
CA CYS A 136 6.11 3.36 1.99
C CYS A 136 5.47 1.98 2.26
N LEU A 137 5.70 1.38 3.43
CA LEU A 137 5.05 0.13 3.83
C LEU A 137 3.58 0.33 4.25
N GLU A 138 3.28 1.45 4.91
CA GLU A 138 1.94 1.87 5.30
C GLU A 138 1.00 1.95 4.09
N VAL A 139 1.50 2.34 2.91
CA VAL A 139 0.70 2.35 1.67
C VAL A 139 0.06 0.99 1.36
N PHE A 140 0.69 -0.13 1.73
CA PHE A 140 0.09 -1.46 1.52
C PHE A 140 -1.12 -1.74 2.42
N SER A 141 -1.24 -1.08 3.58
CA SER A 141 -2.40 -1.23 4.46
C SER A 141 -3.62 -0.44 3.99
N LEU A 142 -3.40 0.62 3.18
CA LEU A 142 -4.46 1.45 2.59
C LEU A 142 -5.28 0.73 1.51
N GLY A 143 -4.86 -0.48 1.11
CA GLY A 143 -5.56 -1.28 0.08
C GLY A 143 -6.56 -2.30 0.60
N GLY A 144 -6.56 -2.59 1.90
CA GLY A 144 -7.42 -3.63 2.48
C GLY A 144 -8.82 -3.12 2.85
N PRO A 145 -9.81 -4.02 3.01
CA PRO A 145 -11.17 -3.65 3.39
C PRO A 145 -11.19 -2.86 4.71
N SER A 146 -11.97 -1.77 4.76
CA SER A 146 -12.22 -1.01 5.99
C SER A 146 -13.54 -1.46 6.61
N ASP A 147 -13.48 -2.14 7.76
CA ASP A 147 -14.66 -2.57 8.53
C ASP A 147 -15.25 -1.44 9.41
N ASP A 148 -14.86 -0.18 9.19
CA ASP A 148 -15.23 0.93 10.07
C ASP A 148 -16.50 1.63 9.57
N ASP A 149 -17.63 1.30 10.18
CA ASP A 149 -18.96 1.92 9.97
C ASP A 149 -19.10 3.30 10.65
N ASP A 150 -18.05 3.79 11.34
CA ASP A 150 -18.06 5.11 11.95
C ASP A 150 -17.98 6.22 10.87
N ALA A 151 -19.16 6.75 10.52
CA ALA A 151 -19.37 7.85 9.58
C ALA A 151 -18.58 9.16 9.88
N ALA A 152 -17.81 9.21 10.97
CA ALA A 152 -16.97 10.34 11.36
C ALA A 152 -15.54 10.27 10.78
N ASN A 153 -15.05 9.09 10.37
CA ASN A 153 -13.69 8.93 9.83
C ASN A 153 -13.73 8.34 8.41
N THR A 154 -13.02 8.98 7.48
CA THR A 154 -12.75 8.42 6.14
C THR A 154 -11.88 7.16 6.26
N ALA A 155 -12.06 6.16 5.39
CA ALA A 155 -11.32 4.89 5.40
C ALA A 155 -9.79 5.07 5.45
N TYR A 156 -9.28 6.10 4.77
CA TYR A 156 -7.88 6.51 4.82
C TYR A 156 -7.39 6.83 6.25
N TYR A 157 -8.07 7.75 6.96
CA TYR A 157 -7.68 8.15 8.32
C TYR A 157 -7.96 7.07 9.37
N ALA A 158 -8.95 6.20 9.16
CA ALA A 158 -9.17 5.03 10.01
C ALA A 158 -7.97 4.07 9.95
N THR A 159 -7.53 3.72 8.74
CA THR A 159 -6.36 2.84 8.51
C THR A 159 -5.07 3.45 9.06
N ARG A 160 -4.93 4.78 8.91
CA ARG A 160 -3.77 5.52 9.42
C ARG A 160 -3.73 5.59 10.96
N SER A 161 -4.88 5.70 11.62
CA SER A 161 -4.97 5.67 13.09
C SER A 161 -4.51 4.33 13.66
N LEU A 162 -4.91 3.20 13.04
CA LEU A 162 -4.43 1.87 13.43
C LEU A 162 -2.90 1.78 13.33
N THR A 163 -2.32 2.27 12.24
CA THR A 163 -0.86 2.30 12.05
C THR A 163 -0.17 3.19 13.08
N ALA A 164 -0.76 4.34 13.43
CA ALA A 164 -0.24 5.22 14.46
C ALA A 164 -0.26 4.58 15.86
N GLU A 165 -1.32 3.86 16.23
CA GLU A 165 -1.41 3.12 17.49
C GLU A 165 -0.29 2.09 17.63
N ILE A 166 0.00 1.37 16.54
CA ILE A 166 1.08 0.39 16.46
C ILE A 166 2.45 1.03 16.73
N VAL A 167 2.71 2.17 16.09
CA VAL A 167 3.96 2.92 16.28
C VAL A 167 4.07 3.43 17.72
N GLN A 168 2.95 3.86 18.31
CA GLN A 168 2.92 4.34 19.69
C GLN A 168 3.14 3.20 20.71
N ASP A 169 2.52 2.05 20.53
CA ASP A 169 2.71 0.90 21.43
C ASP A 169 4.13 0.36 21.39
N LEU A 170 4.72 0.30 20.19
CA LEU A 170 6.12 -0.05 20.03
C LEU A 170 7.04 1.01 20.65
N SER A 171 6.70 2.30 20.55
CA SER A 171 7.44 3.38 21.19
C SER A 171 7.37 3.30 22.73
N LYS A 172 6.23 2.90 23.31
CA LYS A 172 6.08 2.67 24.75
C LYS A 172 6.94 1.49 25.22
N GLU A 173 6.97 0.39 24.47
CA GLU A 173 7.80 -0.78 24.75
C GLU A 173 9.30 -0.44 24.69
N ILE A 174 9.70 0.39 23.74
CA ILE A 174 11.08 0.91 23.61
C ILE A 174 11.41 1.91 24.73
N SER A 175 10.46 2.75 25.16
CA SER A 175 10.68 3.73 26.24
C SER A 175 10.95 3.09 27.61
N ASN A 176 10.44 1.87 27.83
CA ASN A 176 10.72 1.07 29.02
C ASN A 176 12.11 0.40 28.97
N ILE A 177 12.76 0.38 27.81
CA ILE A 177 14.15 -0.07 27.61
C ILE A 177 15.00 1.18 27.41
N ALA A 178 15.30 1.88 28.50
CA ALA A 178 16.17 3.04 28.50
C ALA A 178 17.60 2.69 28.05
N VAL A 179 17.95 2.81 26.76
CA VAL A 179 19.36 2.71 26.33
C VAL A 179 19.67 3.70 25.21
N LYS A 180 20.68 4.54 25.48
CA LYS A 180 21.27 5.59 24.64
C LYS A 180 21.94 5.11 23.32
N ASN A 181 21.59 3.94 22.80
CA ASN A 181 22.10 3.41 21.54
C ASN A 181 20.98 2.65 20.83
N ALA A 182 20.14 3.36 20.06
CA ALA A 182 19.22 2.73 19.12
C ALA A 182 20.05 1.90 18.12
N SER A 183 20.16 0.61 18.41
CA SER A 183 20.98 -0.32 17.65
C SER A 183 20.23 -0.71 16.38
N SER A 184 20.94 -1.01 15.29
CA SER A 184 20.38 -1.55 14.04
C SER A 184 19.43 -2.74 14.25
N VAL A 185 19.63 -3.50 15.33
CA VAL A 185 18.78 -4.62 15.77
C VAL A 185 17.37 -4.18 16.18
N GLN A 186 17.21 -3.00 16.79
CA GLN A 186 15.90 -2.48 17.23
C GLN A 186 15.06 -2.01 16.03
N THR A 187 15.71 -1.37 15.06
CA THR A 187 15.09 -0.96 13.78
C THR A 187 14.58 -2.16 12.99
N GLY A 188 15.34 -3.27 12.99
CA GLY A 188 14.91 -4.53 12.35
C GLY A 188 13.68 -5.16 13.01
N LYS A 189 13.59 -5.15 14.34
CA LYS A 189 12.40 -5.67 15.06
C LYS A 189 11.15 -4.86 14.79
N TRP A 190 11.27 -3.53 14.84
CA TRP A 190 10.13 -2.65 14.58
C TRP A 190 9.62 -2.75 13.13
N LEU A 191 10.54 -2.86 12.17
CA LEU A 191 10.22 -3.11 10.77
C LEU A 191 9.48 -4.43 10.59
N ALA A 192 9.93 -5.51 11.26
CA ALA A 192 9.25 -6.80 11.22
C ALA A 192 7.82 -6.72 11.76
N SER A 193 7.60 -6.05 12.90
CA SER A 193 6.26 -5.87 13.47
C SER A 193 5.34 -5.05 12.58
N LEU A 194 5.86 -4.02 11.88
CA LEU A 194 5.07 -3.29 10.91
C LEU A 194 4.72 -4.17 9.69
N ILE A 195 5.70 -4.91 9.17
CA ILE A 195 5.49 -5.81 8.03
C ILE A 195 4.47 -6.88 8.36
N GLU A 196 4.49 -7.48 9.55
CA GLU A 196 3.50 -8.47 9.99
C GLU A 196 2.06 -7.91 9.92
N LYS A 197 1.85 -6.70 10.45
CA LYS A 197 0.53 -6.07 10.44
C LYS A 197 0.10 -5.61 9.05
N VAL A 198 1.03 -5.08 8.26
CA VAL A 198 0.78 -4.75 6.85
C VAL A 198 0.46 -6.01 6.05
N ALA A 199 1.15 -7.13 6.32
CA ALA A 199 0.92 -8.42 5.68
C ALA A 199 -0.47 -8.97 5.98
N THR A 200 -1.05 -8.66 7.15
CA THR A 200 -2.45 -9.02 7.44
C THR A 200 -3.41 -8.34 6.47
N ARG A 201 -3.32 -7.02 6.27
CA ARG A 201 -4.25 -6.33 5.35
C ARG A 201 -3.93 -6.61 3.88
N PHE A 202 -2.64 -6.61 3.53
CA PHE A 202 -2.20 -6.89 2.17
C PHE A 202 -2.46 -8.35 1.76
N GLY A 203 -2.40 -9.28 2.71
CA GLY A 203 -2.71 -10.69 2.51
C GLY A 203 -4.15 -10.92 2.05
N ILE A 204 -5.11 -10.16 2.58
CA ILE A 204 -6.52 -10.18 2.12
C ILE A 204 -6.57 -9.81 0.64
N VAL A 205 -6.04 -8.65 0.28
CA VAL A 205 -6.00 -8.11 -1.08
C VAL A 205 -5.32 -9.06 -2.08
N ILE A 206 -4.23 -9.69 -1.67
CA ILE A 206 -3.55 -10.70 -2.49
C ILE A 206 -4.39 -11.98 -2.61
N THR A 207 -5.06 -12.41 -1.55
CA THR A 207 -5.94 -13.58 -1.62
C THR A 207 -7.11 -13.34 -2.56
N GLU A 208 -7.68 -12.13 -2.57
CA GLU A 208 -8.71 -11.71 -3.53
C GLU A 208 -8.19 -11.68 -4.96
N LYS A 209 -6.98 -11.14 -5.20
CA LYS A 209 -6.29 -11.23 -6.50
C LYS A 209 -6.20 -12.67 -6.98
N MET A 210 -5.84 -13.58 -6.07
CA MET A 210 -5.70 -15.00 -6.38
C MET A 210 -7.04 -15.64 -6.68
N ALA A 211 -8.08 -15.32 -5.90
CA ALA A 211 -9.43 -15.76 -6.17
C ALA A 211 -9.95 -15.27 -7.53
N ALA A 212 -9.68 -14.02 -7.89
CA ALA A 212 -9.96 -13.47 -9.22
C ALA A 212 -9.25 -14.25 -10.34
N GLN A 213 -8.06 -14.76 -10.07
CA GLN A 213 -7.31 -15.62 -10.99
C GLN A 213 -7.82 -17.07 -11.07
N VAL A 214 -8.79 -17.50 -10.25
CA VAL A 214 -9.39 -18.86 -10.33
C VAL A 214 -10.37 -18.99 -11.52
N VAL A 215 -10.84 -17.88 -12.09
CA VAL A 215 -11.74 -17.89 -13.25
C VAL A 215 -11.08 -18.61 -14.44
N PRO A 216 -11.81 -19.45 -15.22
CA PRO A 216 -11.25 -20.31 -16.28
C PRO A 216 -10.55 -19.61 -17.46
N VAL A 217 -10.34 -18.29 -17.39
CA VAL A 217 -9.52 -17.49 -18.30
C VAL A 217 -8.17 -17.19 -17.63
N ILE A 218 -7.50 -18.24 -17.14
CA ILE A 218 -6.14 -18.14 -16.59
C ILE A 218 -5.18 -18.03 -17.76
N GLY A 219 -4.46 -16.92 -17.83
CA GLY A 219 -3.44 -16.72 -18.85
C GLY A 219 -2.57 -15.49 -18.59
N ALA A 220 -1.49 -15.38 -19.35
CA ALA A 220 -0.55 -14.27 -19.26
C ALA A 220 -1.22 -12.89 -19.38
N LEU A 221 -2.25 -12.76 -20.24
CA LEU A 221 -2.96 -11.50 -20.40
C LEU A 221 -3.72 -11.08 -19.12
N THR A 222 -4.43 -12.02 -18.49
CA THR A 222 -5.15 -11.80 -17.23
C THR A 222 -4.19 -11.43 -16.11
N GLY A 223 -3.10 -12.18 -15.96
CA GLY A 223 -2.09 -11.89 -14.94
C GLY A 223 -1.39 -10.55 -15.14
N ALA A 224 -1.09 -10.16 -16.39
CA ALA A 224 -0.53 -8.84 -16.73
C ALA A 224 -1.51 -7.71 -16.40
N THR A 225 -2.78 -7.88 -16.73
CA THR A 225 -3.84 -6.90 -16.46
C THR A 225 -4.01 -6.69 -14.95
N LEU A 226 -4.13 -7.78 -14.18
CA LEU A 226 -4.28 -7.71 -12.72
C LEU A 226 -3.07 -7.05 -12.04
N ASN A 227 -1.84 -7.38 -12.45
CA ASN A 227 -0.67 -6.74 -11.86
C ASN A 227 -0.52 -5.26 -12.24
N THR A 228 -0.93 -4.89 -13.45
CA THR A 228 -0.95 -3.47 -13.85
C THR A 228 -1.97 -2.72 -13.01
N MET A 229 -3.18 -3.26 -12.87
CA MET A 229 -4.25 -2.68 -12.02
C MET A 229 -3.80 -2.53 -10.56
N PHE A 230 -3.21 -3.56 -9.96
CA PHE A 230 -2.68 -3.50 -8.59
C PHE A 230 -1.59 -2.45 -8.44
N THR A 231 -0.68 -2.38 -9.41
CA THR A 231 0.39 -1.36 -9.40
C THR A 231 -0.18 0.04 -9.51
N ASP A 232 -1.18 0.24 -10.36
CA ASP A 232 -1.85 1.53 -10.55
C ASP A 232 -2.54 1.96 -9.26
N TYR A 233 -3.32 1.07 -8.65
CA TYR A 233 -3.98 1.30 -7.36
C TYR A 233 -2.98 1.74 -6.28
N TYR A 234 -1.90 0.98 -6.07
CA TYR A 234 -0.91 1.33 -5.05
C TYR A 234 -0.07 2.57 -5.39
N GLN A 235 0.08 2.92 -6.67
CA GLN A 235 0.66 4.20 -7.08
C GLN A 235 -0.24 5.37 -6.71
N ASP A 236 -1.55 5.23 -6.85
CA ASP A 236 -2.50 6.28 -6.52
C ASP A 236 -2.61 6.46 -5.00
N MET A 237 -2.70 5.35 -4.25
CA MET A 237 -2.60 5.36 -2.78
C MET A 237 -1.32 6.05 -2.30
N ALA A 238 -0.16 5.71 -2.89
CA ALA A 238 1.10 6.34 -2.55
C ALA A 238 1.09 7.84 -2.80
N ARG A 239 0.62 8.29 -3.98
CA ARG A 239 0.58 9.72 -4.30
C ARG A 239 -0.28 10.47 -3.31
N GLY A 240 -1.51 10.00 -3.09
CA GLY A 240 -2.41 10.64 -2.14
C GLY A 240 -1.81 10.69 -0.73
N HIS A 241 -1.28 9.56 -0.25
CA HIS A 241 -0.66 9.48 1.08
C HIS A 241 0.51 10.46 1.24
N PHE A 242 1.45 10.49 0.29
CA PHE A 242 2.63 11.36 0.38
C PHE A 242 2.30 12.84 0.14
N ILE A 243 1.26 13.17 -0.65
CA ILE A 243 0.73 14.55 -0.71
C ILE A 243 0.19 14.97 0.66
N VAL A 244 -0.64 14.14 1.29
CA VAL A 244 -1.17 14.43 2.64
C VAL A 244 -0.02 14.64 3.62
N LYS A 245 0.95 13.74 3.69
CA LYS A 245 2.11 13.89 4.58
C LYS A 245 2.91 15.18 4.32
N ARG A 246 3.10 15.55 3.04
CA ARG A 246 3.82 16.77 2.65
C ARG A 246 3.10 18.01 3.17
N LEU A 247 1.78 18.04 3.02
CA LEU A 247 0.94 19.13 3.51
C LEU A 247 0.89 19.17 5.04
N GLU A 248 0.82 18.03 5.71
CA GLU A 248 0.85 17.96 7.19
C GLU A 248 2.17 18.48 7.74
N LYS A 249 3.29 18.22 7.06
CA LYS A 249 4.60 18.78 7.43
C LYS A 249 4.62 20.31 7.34
N LYS A 250 3.86 20.91 6.41
CA LYS A 250 3.78 22.36 6.19
C LYS A 250 2.75 23.05 7.09
N TYR A 251 1.60 22.43 7.31
CA TYR A 251 0.41 23.05 7.90
C TYR A 251 -0.05 22.43 9.23
N GLY A 252 0.53 21.31 9.64
CA GLY A 252 0.10 20.54 10.80
C GLY A 252 -0.98 19.50 10.47
N ASN A 253 -1.00 18.41 11.24
CA ASN A 253 -1.89 17.27 11.02
C ASN A 253 -3.37 17.63 11.21
N GLU A 254 -3.70 18.38 12.27
CA GLU A 254 -5.08 18.71 12.60
C GLU A 254 -5.78 19.51 11.49
N LEU A 255 -5.10 20.51 10.93
CA LEU A 255 -5.65 21.34 9.86
C LEU A 255 -5.90 20.52 8.59
N ILE A 256 -4.91 19.72 8.17
CA ILE A 256 -5.03 18.91 6.96
C ILE A 256 -6.11 17.85 7.12
N LYS A 257 -6.20 17.18 8.27
CA LYS A 257 -7.27 16.21 8.53
C LYS A 257 -8.65 16.86 8.46
N ALA A 258 -8.82 18.04 9.06
CA ALA A 258 -10.11 18.75 9.03
C ALA A 258 -10.53 19.13 7.60
N GLU A 259 -9.61 19.68 6.80
CA GLU A 259 -9.91 20.03 5.40
C GLU A 259 -10.09 18.79 4.53
N TYR A 260 -9.35 17.70 4.76
CA TYR A 260 -9.54 16.42 4.06
C TYR A 260 -10.96 15.89 4.25
N ILE A 261 -11.44 15.79 5.50
CA ILE A 261 -12.79 15.29 5.82
C ILE A 261 -13.86 16.16 5.14
N LYS A 262 -13.66 17.48 5.12
CA LYS A 262 -14.54 18.43 4.45
C LYS A 262 -14.55 18.28 2.93
N ILE A 263 -13.44 17.86 2.31
CA ILE A 263 -13.38 17.56 0.87
C ILE A 263 -14.02 16.20 0.58
N SER A 264 -13.65 15.15 1.33
CA SER A 264 -14.17 13.79 1.16
C SER A 264 -15.70 13.75 1.27
N SER A 265 -16.27 14.40 2.29
CA SER A 265 -17.73 14.49 2.46
C SER A 265 -18.47 15.16 1.28
N LYS A 266 -17.82 15.99 0.46
CA LYS A 266 -18.44 16.54 -0.75
C LYS A 266 -18.42 15.55 -1.91
N LEU A 267 -17.37 14.73 -2.01
CA LEU A 267 -17.25 13.68 -3.03
C LEU A 267 -18.32 12.60 -2.84
N THR A 268 -18.62 12.21 -1.60
CA THR A 268 -19.64 11.19 -1.30
C THR A 268 -21.09 11.65 -1.56
N ASN A 269 -21.31 12.97 -1.64
CA ASN A 269 -22.63 13.59 -1.85
C ASN A 269 -22.87 14.07 -3.29
N SER A 270 -21.93 13.80 -4.21
CA SER A 270 -21.98 14.21 -5.64
C SER A 270 -22.28 13.02 -6.54
#